data_AF-A0A2V3ZRT2-F1
#
_entry.id   AF-A0A2V3ZRT2-F1
#
_cell.length_a   1.000
_cell.length_b   1.000
_cell.length_c   1.000
_cell.angle_alpha   90.00
_cell.angle_beta   90.00
_cell.angle_gamma   90.00
#
_symmetry.space_group_name_H-M   'P 1'
#
loop_
_entity.id
_entity.type
_entity.pdbx_description
1 polymer ?
#
loop_
_entity_poly.entity_id
_entity_poly.type
_entity_poly.pdbx_seq_one_letter_code
_entity_poly.pdbx_strand_id
1 'polypeptide(L)'
;MKKIELIAIIATIVALLLKQFELPYSGIILTISLNLLAIYYFLYYLSSNDPIAYRIRKVFIKEEVNNSITVKICGMGLPILLISILFKLMSYPYATTLFYIGLSACFLSCLLSFIEYHKTKDIFVRKMMARILIIGSIGLLLFFIPNEISNDNSDLQSNKNEIIK
;
A
#
# COMPACT_ATOMS: atom_id res chain seq x y z
N MET A 1 -14.04 0.76 -9.70
CA MET A 1 -13.32 -0.28 -8.92
C MET A 1 -14.09 -1.57 -9.00
N LYS A 2 -13.42 -2.73 -8.99
CA LYS A 2 -14.14 -4.02 -9.06
C LYS A 2 -14.73 -4.38 -7.69
N LYS A 3 -15.72 -5.28 -7.67
CA LYS A 3 -16.40 -5.71 -6.43
C LYS A 3 -15.40 -6.22 -5.37
N ILE A 4 -14.38 -6.97 -5.77
CA ILE A 4 -13.36 -7.52 -4.86
C ILE A 4 -12.53 -6.41 -4.20
N GLU A 5 -12.08 -5.44 -4.99
CA GLU A 5 -11.32 -4.26 -4.52
C GLU A 5 -12.17 -3.45 -3.53
N LEU A 6 -13.44 -3.22 -3.86
CA LEU A 6 -14.37 -2.52 -2.98
C LEU A 6 -14.56 -3.24 -1.64
N ILE A 7 -14.75 -4.57 -1.67
CA ILE A 7 -14.91 -5.38 -0.45
C ILE A 7 -13.65 -5.28 0.43
N ALA A 8 -12.46 -5.38 -0.17
CA ALA A 8 -11.21 -5.26 0.57
C ALA A 8 -11.00 -3.86 1.17
N ILE A 9 -11.39 -2.80 0.46
CA ILE A 9 -11.35 -1.42 0.97
C ILE A 9 -12.31 -1.27 2.16
N ILE A 10 -13.57 -1.73 2.02
CA ILE A 10 -14.55 -1.68 3.10
C ILE A 10 -14.07 -2.47 4.31
N ALA A 11 -13.53 -3.68 4.11
CA ALA A 11 -12.97 -4.49 5.18
C ALA A 11 -11.82 -3.78 5.90
N THR A 12 -10.96 -3.06 5.17
CA THR A 12 -9.87 -2.25 5.75
C THR A 12 -10.42 -1.09 6.58
N ILE A 13 -11.45 -0.39 6.10
CA ILE A 13 -12.10 0.70 6.83
C ILE A 13 -12.74 0.18 8.12
N VAL A 14 -13.47 -0.94 8.05
CA VAL A 14 -14.06 -1.59 9.23
C VAL A 14 -12.97 -1.99 10.22
N ALA A 15 -11.87 -2.59 9.75
CA ALA A 15 -10.77 -2.97 10.61
C ALA A 15 -10.08 -1.77 11.29
N LEU A 16 -9.94 -0.64 10.59
CA LEU A 16 -9.44 0.61 11.16
C LEU A 16 -10.37 1.15 12.26
N LEU A 17 -11.69 1.12 12.04
CA LEU A 17 -12.66 1.52 13.06
C LEU A 17 -12.57 0.61 14.28
N LEU A 18 -12.54 -0.72 14.08
CA LEU A 18 -12.39 -1.68 15.19
C LEU A 18 -11.10 -1.45 15.99
N LYS A 19 -10.02 -1.09 15.29
CA LYS A 19 -8.74 -0.75 15.94
C LYS A 19 -8.85 0.53 16.77
N GLN A 20 -9.60 1.53 16.31
CA GLN A 20 -9.84 2.76 17.06
C GLN A 20 -10.62 2.53 18.36
N PHE A 21 -11.48 1.50 18.40
CA PHE A 21 -12.19 1.06 19.61
C PHE A 21 -11.41 0.05 20.46
N GLU A 22 -10.13 -0.18 20.13
CA GLU A 22 -9.23 -1.12 20.84
C GLU A 22 -9.79 -2.54 20.95
N LEU A 23 -10.63 -2.96 20.01
CA LEU A 23 -11.23 -4.29 20.03
C LEU A 23 -10.16 -5.37 19.80
N PRO A 24 -10.21 -6.49 20.55
CA PRO A 24 -9.28 -7.59 20.36
C PRO A 24 -9.40 -8.16 18.93
N TYR A 25 -8.30 -8.67 18.41
CA TYR A 25 -8.18 -9.22 17.04
C TYR A 25 -8.33 -8.22 15.87
N SER A 26 -8.59 -6.94 16.12
CA SER A 26 -8.67 -5.89 15.08
C SER A 26 -7.43 -5.86 14.18
N GLY A 27 -6.23 -6.04 14.74
CA GLY A 27 -4.97 -6.09 13.99
C GLY A 27 -4.88 -7.25 12.99
N ILE A 28 -5.48 -8.41 13.29
CA ILE A 28 -5.49 -9.57 12.39
C ILE A 28 -6.36 -9.27 11.17
N ILE A 29 -7.56 -8.73 11.41
CA ILE A 29 -8.51 -8.37 10.35
C ILE A 29 -7.89 -7.31 9.43
N LEU A 30 -7.23 -6.31 10.01
CA LEU A 30 -6.54 -5.25 9.28
C LEU A 30 -5.40 -5.82 8.43
N THR A 31 -4.61 -6.72 8.99
CA THR A 31 -3.50 -7.41 8.30
C THR A 31 -3.99 -8.21 7.11
N ILE A 32 -5.04 -9.02 7.29
CA ILE A 32 -5.61 -9.84 6.20
C ILE A 32 -6.18 -8.95 5.10
N SER A 33 -6.91 -7.89 5.48
CA SER A 33 -7.56 -6.98 4.51
C SER A 33 -6.55 -6.23 3.66
N LEU A 34 -5.52 -5.64 4.27
CA LEU A 34 -4.48 -4.91 3.55
C LEU A 34 -3.61 -5.84 2.69
N ASN A 35 -3.28 -7.05 3.17
CA ASN A 35 -2.54 -8.02 2.37
C ASN A 35 -3.35 -8.51 1.18
N LEU A 36 -4.64 -8.79 1.35
CA LEU A 36 -5.51 -9.18 0.24
C LEU A 36 -5.54 -8.09 -0.84
N LEU A 37 -5.62 -6.82 -0.41
CA LEU A 37 -5.58 -5.68 -1.31
C LEU A 37 -4.21 -5.52 -2.00
N ALA A 38 -3.11 -5.73 -1.26
CA ALA A 38 -1.76 -5.69 -1.82
C ALA A 38 -1.53 -6.80 -2.85
N ILE A 39 -1.96 -8.03 -2.58
CA ILE A 39 -1.91 -9.15 -3.53
C ILE A 39 -2.73 -8.81 -4.79
N TYR A 40 -3.93 -8.24 -4.62
CA TYR A 40 -4.77 -7.84 -5.74
C TYR A 40 -4.06 -6.84 -6.66
N TYR A 41 -3.36 -5.84 -6.10
CA TYR A 41 -2.59 -4.89 -6.91
C TYR A 41 -1.32 -5.52 -7.51
N PHE A 42 -0.68 -6.45 -6.81
CA PHE A 42 0.50 -7.16 -7.29
C PHE A 42 0.19 -8.02 -8.53
N LEU A 43 -1.04 -8.53 -8.66
CA LEU A 43 -1.49 -9.23 -9.87
C LEU A 43 -1.43 -8.36 -11.14
N TYR A 44 -1.44 -7.03 -11.02
CA TYR A 44 -1.23 -6.14 -12.17
C TYR A 44 0.24 -6.09 -12.59
N TYR A 45 1.20 -6.25 -11.66
CA TYR A 45 2.62 -6.37 -11.97
C TYR A 45 2.94 -7.69 -12.69
N LEU A 46 2.27 -8.78 -12.32
CA LEU A 46 2.38 -10.13 -12.93
C LEU A 46 1.93 -10.20 -14.40
N SER A 47 1.86 -9.06 -15.11
CA SER A 47 1.54 -8.91 -16.53
C SER A 47 2.63 -9.43 -17.49
N SER A 48 3.78 -9.89 -16.99
CA SER A 48 4.89 -10.33 -17.81
C SER A 48 4.69 -11.75 -18.37
N ASN A 49 5.45 -12.07 -19.42
CA ASN A 49 5.36 -13.19 -20.36
C ASN A 49 5.29 -14.63 -19.79
N ASP A 50 5.11 -14.80 -18.49
CA ASP A 50 4.92 -16.11 -17.87
C ASP A 50 3.48 -16.61 -18.09
N PRO A 51 3.29 -17.78 -18.71
CA PRO A 51 1.96 -18.31 -19.03
C PRO A 51 1.14 -18.62 -17.76
N ILE A 52 1.82 -18.97 -16.66
CA ILE A 52 1.20 -19.26 -15.37
C ILE A 52 0.67 -17.97 -14.73
N ALA A 53 1.49 -16.92 -14.69
CA ALA A 53 1.11 -15.62 -14.15
C ALA A 53 -0.04 -15.00 -14.93
N TYR A 54 -0.01 -15.10 -16.27
CA TYR A 54 -1.11 -14.68 -17.13
C TYR A 54 -2.42 -15.42 -16.82
N ARG A 55 -2.37 -16.74 -16.60
CA ARG A 55 -3.56 -17.57 -16.30
C ARG A 55 -4.19 -17.18 -14.97
N ILE A 56 -3.37 -17.05 -13.92
CA ILE A 56 -3.81 -16.59 -12.59
C ILE A 56 -4.45 -15.21 -12.73
N ARG A 57 -3.76 -14.29 -13.40
CA ARG A 57 -4.30 -12.94 -13.62
C ARG A 57 -5.63 -12.95 -14.34
N LYS A 58 -5.79 -13.73 -15.42
CA LYS A 58 -7.04 -13.76 -16.20
C LYS A 58 -8.25 -14.23 -15.36
N VAL A 59 -8.02 -15.09 -14.37
CA VAL A 59 -9.05 -15.54 -13.43
C VAL A 59 -9.48 -14.41 -12.48
N PHE A 60 -8.53 -13.67 -11.90
CA PHE A 60 -8.80 -12.63 -10.89
C PHE A 60 -9.10 -11.25 -11.50
N ILE A 61 -8.31 -10.83 -12.47
CA ILE A 61 -8.41 -9.58 -13.22
C ILE A 61 -9.04 -9.92 -14.57
N LYS A 62 -10.38 -9.93 -14.59
CA LYS A 62 -11.20 -10.03 -15.83
C LYS A 62 -11.13 -8.76 -16.70
N GLU A 63 -9.95 -8.19 -16.89
CA GLU A 63 -9.71 -6.96 -17.67
C GLU A 63 -8.46 -7.20 -18.51
N GLU A 64 -8.48 -6.74 -19.76
CA GLU A 64 -7.27 -6.64 -20.55
C GLU A 64 -6.42 -5.54 -19.96
N VAL A 65 -5.24 -5.91 -19.47
CA VAL A 65 -4.31 -4.95 -18.91
C VAL A 65 -3.14 -4.78 -19.84
N ASN A 66 -2.86 -3.52 -20.12
CA ASN A 66 -1.79 -3.06 -20.97
C ASN A 66 -0.44 -3.55 -20.41
N ASN A 67 0.42 -4.12 -21.25
CA ASN A 67 1.72 -4.66 -20.87
C ASN A 67 2.82 -3.58 -20.81
N SER A 68 2.43 -2.31 -20.67
CA SER A 68 3.38 -1.20 -20.60
C SER A 68 4.22 -1.27 -19.33
N ILE A 69 5.44 -0.76 -19.42
CA ILE A 69 6.38 -0.68 -18.28
C ILE A 69 5.76 0.13 -17.13
N THR A 70 5.00 1.18 -17.45
CA THR A 70 4.31 2.00 -16.44
C THR A 70 3.31 1.19 -15.63
N VAL A 71 2.52 0.34 -16.27
CA VAL A 71 1.56 -0.52 -15.56
C VAL A 71 2.27 -1.48 -14.62
N LYS A 72 3.44 -2.01 -15.01
CA LYS A 72 4.25 -2.88 -14.16
C LYS A 72 4.77 -2.13 -12.94
N ILE A 73 5.31 -0.93 -13.14
CA ILE A 73 5.83 -0.10 -12.05
C ILE A 73 4.70 0.27 -11.08
N CYS A 74 3.54 0.64 -11.61
CA CYS A 74 2.35 0.92 -10.78
C CYS A 74 1.85 -0.32 -10.03
N GLY A 75 1.90 -1.48 -10.68
CA GLY A 75 1.58 -2.77 -10.08
C GLY A 75 2.53 -3.18 -8.95
N MET A 76 3.74 -2.63 -8.88
CA MET A 76 4.66 -2.79 -7.73
C MET A 76 4.49 -1.70 -6.69
N GLY A 77 4.34 -0.44 -7.11
CA GLY A 77 4.28 0.70 -6.19
C GLY A 77 3.10 0.65 -5.23
N LEU A 78 1.91 0.28 -5.71
CA LEU A 78 0.70 0.20 -4.87
C LEU A 78 0.78 -0.86 -3.76
N PRO A 79 1.17 -2.12 -4.05
CA PRO A 79 1.38 -3.11 -2.99
C PRO A 79 2.41 -2.68 -1.95
N ILE A 80 3.54 -2.10 -2.38
CA ILE A 80 4.57 -1.62 -1.46
C ILE A 80 3.96 -0.58 -0.52
N LEU A 81 3.24 0.42 -1.04
CA LEU A 81 2.57 1.43 -0.21
C LEU A 81 1.59 0.80 0.80
N LEU A 82 0.77 -0.16 0.37
CA LEU A 82 -0.20 -0.83 1.25
C LEU A 82 0.47 -1.62 2.37
N ILE A 83 1.56 -2.32 2.06
CA ILE A 83 2.37 -3.05 3.04
C ILE A 83 3.04 -2.07 4.00
N SER A 84 3.55 -0.94 3.50
CA SER A 84 4.13 0.08 4.35
C SER A 84 3.10 0.73 5.28
N ILE A 85 1.87 0.98 4.78
CA ILE A 85 0.74 1.46 5.60
C ILE A 85 0.43 0.45 6.70
N LEU A 86 0.39 -0.85 6.37
CA LEU A 86 0.18 -1.92 7.36
C LEU A 86 1.25 -1.87 8.45
N PHE A 87 2.53 -1.77 8.08
CA PHE A 87 3.64 -1.71 9.03
C PHE A 87 3.56 -0.48 9.92
N LYS A 88 3.20 0.69 9.36
CA LYS A 88 3.01 1.93 10.13
C LYS A 88 1.86 1.80 11.11
N LEU A 89 0.73 1.25 10.68
CA LEU A 89 -0.42 1.03 11.54
C LEU A 89 -0.10 0.02 12.65
N MET A 90 0.55 -1.09 12.35
CA MET A 90 0.87 -2.15 13.32
C MET A 90 2.05 -1.81 14.24
N SER A 91 2.65 -0.62 14.11
CA SER A 91 3.80 -0.20 14.89
C SER A 91 4.98 -1.20 14.81
N TYR A 92 5.18 -1.77 13.62
CA TYR A 92 6.28 -2.71 13.39
C TYR A 92 7.64 -2.00 13.34
N PRO A 93 8.73 -2.71 13.66
CA PRO A 93 10.07 -2.14 13.53
C PRO A 93 10.34 -1.72 12.09
N TYR A 94 11.09 -0.64 11.90
CA TYR A 94 11.39 -0.03 10.60
C TYR A 94 10.18 0.48 9.80
N ALA A 95 9.00 0.59 10.42
CA ALA A 95 7.80 1.03 9.74
C ALA A 95 7.93 2.43 9.11
N THR A 96 8.62 3.37 9.77
CA THR A 96 8.90 4.70 9.21
C THR A 96 9.67 4.62 7.90
N THR A 97 10.80 3.90 7.91
CA THR A 97 11.66 3.73 6.73
C THR A 97 10.90 3.06 5.59
N LEU A 98 10.16 1.98 5.89
CA LEU A 98 9.36 1.29 4.89
C LEU A 98 8.23 2.17 4.34
N PHE A 99 7.65 3.04 5.17
CA PHE A 99 6.66 4.04 4.78
C PHE A 99 7.21 5.07 3.80
N TYR A 100 8.41 5.60 4.04
CA TYR A 100 9.08 6.50 3.08
C TYR A 100 9.36 5.81 1.74
N ILE A 101 9.79 4.55 1.77
CA ILE A 101 10.02 3.75 0.55
C ILE A 101 8.69 3.54 -0.21
N GLY A 102 7.61 3.20 0.50
CA GLY A 102 6.30 3.02 -0.12
C GLY A 102 5.74 4.31 -0.70
N LEU A 103 5.88 5.44 0.00
CA LEU A 103 5.41 6.74 -0.46
C LEU A 103 6.18 7.22 -1.70
N SER A 104 7.50 7.03 -1.72
CA SER A 104 8.35 7.36 -2.88
C SER A 104 8.04 6.46 -4.10
N ALA A 105 7.81 5.16 -3.88
CA ALA A 105 7.37 4.25 -4.94
C ALA A 105 5.99 4.63 -5.51
N CYS A 106 5.06 5.05 -4.65
CA CYS A 106 3.75 5.55 -5.07
C CYS A 106 3.87 6.85 -5.87
N PHE A 107 4.74 7.77 -5.44
CA PHE A 107 5.00 9.03 -6.15
C PHE A 107 5.55 8.77 -7.56
N LEU A 108 6.53 7.87 -7.68
CA LEU A 108 7.09 7.48 -8.97
C LEU A 108 6.04 6.84 -9.89
N SER A 109 5.19 5.97 -9.32
CA SER A 109 4.09 5.34 -10.06
C SER A 109 3.06 6.35 -10.55
N CYS A 110 2.76 7.37 -9.74
CA CYS A 110 1.86 8.46 -10.11
C CYS A 110 2.45 9.30 -11.25
N LEU A 111 3.74 9.66 -11.17
CA LEU A 111 4.42 10.45 -12.19
C LEU A 111 4.44 9.72 -13.55
N LEU A 112 4.80 8.44 -13.55
CA LEU A 112 4.84 7.64 -14.77
C LEU A 112 3.45 7.43 -15.38
N SER A 113 2.44 7.15 -14.55
CA SER A 113 1.04 7.03 -15.01
C SER A 113 0.56 8.32 -15.66
N PHE A 114 0.92 9.47 -15.09
CA PHE A 114 0.55 10.77 -15.63
C PHE A 114 1.20 11.02 -17.01
N ILE A 115 2.50 10.74 -17.13
CA ILE A 115 3.24 10.87 -18.40
C ILE A 115 2.65 9.94 -19.47
N GLU A 116 2.38 8.67 -19.13
CA GLU A 116 1.82 7.71 -20.09
C GLU A 116 0.39 8.09 -20.50
N TYR A 117 -0.44 8.54 -19.55
CA TYR A 117 -1.79 8.99 -19.84
C TYR A 117 -1.82 10.15 -20.85
N HIS A 118 -0.89 11.10 -20.73
CA HIS A 118 -0.77 12.19 -21.70
C HIS A 118 -0.36 11.72 -23.11
N LYS A 119 0.41 10.62 -23.21
CA LYS A 119 0.85 10.04 -24.49
C LYS A 119 -0.20 9.16 -25.15
N THR A 120 -0.77 8.22 -24.40
CA THR A 120 -1.65 7.17 -24.97
C THR A 120 -3.13 7.49 -24.83
N LYS A 121 -3.51 8.34 -23.85
CA LYS A 121 -4.91 8.58 -23.43
C LYS A 121 -5.68 7.29 -23.13
N ASP A 122 -4.96 6.23 -22.76
CA ASP A 122 -5.54 4.92 -22.51
C ASP A 122 -6.45 4.96 -21.28
N ILE A 123 -7.67 4.43 -21.45
CA ILE A 123 -8.69 4.32 -20.39
C ILE A 123 -8.15 3.47 -19.24
N PHE A 124 -7.34 2.45 -19.54
CA PHE A 124 -6.73 1.60 -18.51
C PHE A 124 -5.78 2.40 -17.62
N VAL A 125 -4.87 3.18 -18.22
CA VAL A 125 -3.91 4.03 -17.50
C VAL A 125 -4.65 5.07 -16.67
N ARG A 126 -5.71 5.68 -17.20
CA ARG A 126 -6.56 6.62 -16.45
C ARG A 126 -7.18 5.97 -15.21
N LYS A 127 -7.72 4.75 -15.34
CA LYS A 127 -8.30 4.00 -14.22
C LYS A 127 -7.25 3.67 -13.17
N MET A 128 -6.03 3.30 -13.58
CA MET A 128 -4.93 3.04 -12.66
C MET A 128 -4.47 4.30 -11.92
N MET A 129 -4.32 5.41 -12.64
CA MET A 129 -3.95 6.69 -12.06
C MET A 129 -4.94 7.12 -10.97
N ALA A 130 -6.25 6.97 -11.21
CA ALA A 130 -7.26 7.26 -10.19
C ALA A 130 -7.11 6.39 -8.93
N ARG A 131 -6.78 5.10 -9.08
CA ARG A 131 -6.54 4.19 -7.94
C ARG A 131 -5.29 4.60 -7.14
N ILE A 132 -4.22 4.97 -7.83
CA ILE A 132 -2.98 5.47 -7.21
C ILE A 132 -3.25 6.75 -6.43
N LEU A 133 -4.02 7.69 -6.99
CA LEU A 133 -4.37 8.92 -6.29
C LEU A 133 -5.18 8.66 -5.03
N ILE A 134 -6.18 7.76 -5.09
CA ILE A 134 -7.00 7.43 -3.92
C ILE A 134 -6.13 6.79 -2.82
N ILE A 135 -5.37 5.74 -3.12
CA ILE A 135 -4.55 5.05 -2.12
C ILE A 135 -3.38 5.93 -1.65
N GLY A 136 -2.75 6.65 -2.57
CA GLY A 136 -1.68 7.60 -2.29
C GLY A 136 -2.13 8.74 -1.38
N SER A 137 -3.35 9.25 -1.56
CA SER A 137 -3.91 10.28 -0.67
C SER A 137 -4.14 9.76 0.75
N ILE A 138 -4.59 8.50 0.89
CA ILE A 138 -4.73 7.84 2.20
C ILE A 138 -3.35 7.66 2.84
N GLY A 139 -2.35 7.23 2.06
CA GLY A 139 -0.95 7.17 2.52
C GLY A 139 -0.43 8.54 2.99
N LEU A 140 -0.70 9.61 2.24
CA LEU A 140 -0.31 10.96 2.65
C LEU A 140 -1.03 11.42 3.93
N LEU A 141 -2.30 11.09 4.13
CA LEU A 141 -2.99 11.38 5.39
C LEU A 141 -2.33 10.67 6.57
N LEU A 142 -1.98 9.39 6.41
CA LEU A 142 -1.26 8.64 7.45
C LEU A 142 0.16 9.19 7.71
N PHE A 143 0.76 9.92 6.77
CA PHE A 143 2.09 10.49 6.96
C PHE A 143 2.14 11.45 8.15
N PHE A 144 1.09 12.27 8.33
CA PHE A 144 0.99 13.27 9.39
C PHE A 144 0.75 12.69 10.79
N ILE A 145 0.40 11.40 10.88
CA ILE A 145 0.21 10.73 12.18
C ILE A 145 1.61 10.41 12.75
N PRO A 146 1.96 10.96 13.94
CA PRO A 146 3.23 10.68 14.59
C PRO A 146 3.31 9.23 15.05
N ASN A 147 4.52 8.65 14.99
CA ASN A 147 4.75 7.28 15.44
C ASN A 147 5.14 7.29 16.92
N GLU A 148 4.36 6.63 17.76
CA GLU A 148 4.57 6.59 19.22
C GLU A 148 5.87 5.88 19.64
N ILE A 149 6.47 5.05 18.76
CA ILE A 149 7.66 4.25 19.07
C ILE A 149 8.94 5.12 19.23
N SER A 150 8.96 6.37 18.77
CA SER A 150 10.17 7.20 18.89
C SER A 150 10.45 7.74 20.30
N ASN A 151 9.47 7.72 21.21
CA ASN A 151 9.64 8.30 22.54
C ASN A 151 10.21 7.33 23.59
N ASP A 152 10.12 6.01 23.38
CA ASP A 152 10.59 5.04 24.38
C ASP A 152 12.13 4.86 24.37
N ASN A 153 12.76 5.09 23.20
CA ASN A 153 14.22 4.98 23.08
C ASN A 153 14.99 6.19 23.63
N SER A 154 14.36 7.37 23.75
CA SER A 154 14.98 8.52 24.42
C SER A 154 15.04 8.32 25.94
N ASP A 155 14.07 7.65 26.53
CA ASP A 155 13.99 7.43 27.97
C ASP A 155 14.99 6.34 28.42
N LEU A 156 15.20 5.31 27.60
CA LEU A 156 16.23 4.30 27.82
C LEU A 156 17.66 4.86 27.68
N GLN A 157 17.89 5.83 26.80
CA GLN A 157 19.19 6.51 26.67
C GLN A 157 19.46 7.49 27.83
N SER A 158 18.42 8.18 28.32
CA SER A 158 18.51 9.03 29.51
C SER A 158 18.89 8.23 30.76
N ASN A 159 18.21 7.10 30.99
CA ASN A 159 18.43 6.27 32.17
C ASN A 159 19.82 5.60 32.16
N LYS A 160 20.35 5.27 30.98
CA LYS A 160 21.71 4.72 30.85
C LYS A 160 22.80 5.72 31.20
N ASN A 161 22.55 7.02 31.06
CA ASN A 161 23.51 8.08 31.38
C ASN A 161 23.50 8.49 32.86
N GLU A 162 22.42 8.21 33.60
CA GLU A 162 22.38 8.42 35.05
C GLU A 162 23.09 7.30 35.82
N ILE A 163 23.12 6.08 35.31
CA ILE A 163 23.78 4.93 35.98
C ILE A 163 25.32 5.00 35.89
N ILE A 164 25.88 5.89 35.06
CA ILE A 164 27.33 6.02 34.82
C ILE A 164 27.94 7.22 35.58
N LYS A 165 27.16 7.95 36.38
CA LYS A 165 27.68 9.02 37.27
C LYS A 165 27.73 8.55 38.73
#